data_AF-S8FY97-F1
#
_entry.id   AF-S8FY97-F1
#
_cell.length_a   1.000
_cell.length_b   1.000
_cell.length_c   1.000
_cell.angle_alpha   90.00
_cell.angle_beta   90.00
_cell.angle_gamma   90.00
#
_symmetry.space_group_name_H-M   'P 1'
#
loop_
_entity.id
_entity.type
_entity.pdbx_description
1 polymer ?
#
loop_
_entity_poly.entity_id
_entity_poly.type
_entity_poly.pdbx_seq_one_letter_code
_entity_poly.pdbx_strand_id
1 'polypeptide(L)'
;MVLSQNSAFSAWATHPKATTLNGTYVGSHSTQYDQDFFLGVPFAQPPIGELRFANPRPLNTSFDGAREATSYSSECVGYGSDQWGYSVSKDCLYLNVVRPAKYTSDGDALPRTQGDGFFEGGAPDLCYNLSFMVQNGVEAGKPFIGDPTKITIWGESAGAMSVGYHLVAYNGRNDKLFRGAIMESGNSVQFISLYTADHFDDQYQALVDNVNCTAELDVLGCLRSLPFETLNAAVNTTNATAWFPVIDGDLIAEYLSNQLNAGDYVHVPIIDGCTTDEGTAFAPLGINITDQLLAYLEAGSDLYPTLAPNVAELIANAYPDDPFQGIPADLGCTRLNNSYG
;
A
#
# COMPACT_ATOMS: atom_id res chain seq x y z
N MET A 1 37.23 46.16 9.64
CA MET A 1 37.41 46.16 11.11
C MET A 1 36.67 44.94 11.63
N VAL A 2 37.41 43.90 12.02
CA VAL A 2 36.90 42.70 12.69
C VAL A 2 36.73 43.03 14.15
N LEU A 3 35.52 42.84 14.71
CA LEU A 3 35.23 42.55 16.13
C LEU A 3 33.86 41.83 16.15
N SER A 4 33.87 40.50 16.13
CA SER A 4 33.66 39.61 17.29
C SER A 4 32.24 39.67 17.88
N GLN A 5 31.38 38.76 17.44
CA GLN A 5 30.29 38.26 18.27
C GLN A 5 30.61 36.83 18.68
N ASN A 6 31.22 36.70 19.86
CA ASN A 6 31.07 35.53 20.69
C ASN A 6 29.90 35.84 21.63
N SER A 7 28.77 35.17 21.46
CA SER A 7 27.82 34.95 22.55
C SER A 7 26.90 33.79 22.22
N ALA A 8 27.09 32.74 23.02
CA ALA A 8 26.22 31.60 23.23
C ALA A 8 25.98 30.70 22.00
N PHE A 9 26.70 29.58 22.00
CA PHE A 9 26.15 28.30 21.54
C PHE A 9 24.72 28.19 22.06
N SER A 10 23.74 28.36 21.15
CA SER A 10 22.39 27.88 21.39
C SER A 10 22.53 26.41 21.76
N ALA A 11 21.97 26.02 22.91
CA ALA A 11 21.86 24.62 23.29
C ALA A 11 21.31 23.87 22.08
N TRP A 12 22.03 22.85 21.64
CA TRP A 12 21.61 22.00 20.54
C TRP A 12 20.25 21.47 20.96
N ALA A 13 19.20 21.73 20.18
CA ALA A 13 17.99 20.93 20.30
C ALA A 13 18.46 19.49 20.16
N THR A 14 18.42 18.72 21.25
CA THR A 14 18.99 17.38 21.26
C THR A 14 18.18 16.57 20.27
N HIS A 15 18.79 16.24 19.13
CA HIS A 15 18.16 15.39 18.13
C HIS A 15 17.62 14.13 18.81
N PRO A 16 16.35 13.77 18.58
CA PRO A 16 15.73 12.64 19.25
C PRO A 16 16.46 11.36 18.84
N LYS A 17 16.63 10.44 19.79
CA LYS A 17 17.30 9.15 19.56
C LYS A 17 16.35 8.00 19.84
N ALA A 18 16.37 6.99 18.98
CA ALA A 18 15.65 5.74 19.16
C ALA A 18 16.60 4.56 19.05
N THR A 19 16.62 3.68 20.04
CA THR A 19 17.47 2.47 20.02
C THR A 19 16.63 1.27 19.58
N THR A 20 17.13 0.55 18.58
CA THR A 20 16.55 -0.69 18.05
C THR A 20 17.47 -1.87 18.35
N LEU A 21 17.07 -3.09 17.97
CA LEU A 21 17.93 -4.28 18.09
C LEU A 21 19.22 -4.18 17.26
N ASN A 22 19.18 -3.45 16.14
CA ASN A 22 20.29 -3.35 15.18
C ASN A 22 21.19 -2.12 15.41
N GLY A 23 20.75 -1.13 16.20
CA GLY A 23 21.52 0.08 16.49
C GLY A 23 20.66 1.28 16.88
N THR A 24 21.29 2.45 17.01
CA THR A 24 20.61 3.71 17.39
C THR A 24 20.37 4.59 16.17
N TYR A 25 19.15 5.11 16.03
CA TYR A 25 18.81 6.13 15.04
C TYR A 25 18.69 7.51 15.69
N VAL A 26 19.13 8.54 14.97
CA VAL A 26 19.03 9.95 15.32
C VAL A 26 18.03 10.59 14.36
N GLY A 27 16.90 11.05 14.90
CA GLY A 27 15.84 11.69 14.15
C GLY A 27 15.97 13.21 14.09
N SER A 28 14.94 13.85 13.54
CA SER A 28 14.75 15.30 13.57
C SER A 28 13.60 15.66 14.50
N HIS A 29 13.68 16.83 15.14
CA HIS A 29 12.60 17.35 15.97
C HIS A 29 11.92 18.51 15.24
N SER A 30 10.61 18.43 15.06
CA SER A 30 9.78 19.48 14.50
C SER A 30 9.25 20.38 15.61
N THR A 31 9.76 21.61 15.68
CA THR A 31 9.28 22.62 16.62
C THR A 31 7.87 23.12 16.31
N GLN A 32 7.44 23.02 15.05
CA GLN A 32 6.09 23.42 14.62
C GLN A 32 5.02 22.51 15.22
N TYR A 33 5.27 21.21 15.22
CA TYR A 33 4.30 20.21 15.69
C TYR A 33 4.65 19.64 17.07
N ASP A 34 5.83 19.97 17.62
CA ASP A 34 6.39 19.39 18.84
C ASP A 34 6.47 17.85 18.76
N GLN A 35 7.03 17.37 17.65
CA GLN A 35 7.09 15.97 17.25
C GLN A 35 8.51 15.54 16.89
N ASP A 36 8.81 14.27 17.12
CA ASP A 36 10.04 13.62 16.67
C ASP A 36 9.76 12.81 15.40
N PHE A 37 10.61 12.99 14.40
CA PHE A 37 10.58 12.26 13.13
C PHE A 37 11.80 11.34 13.02
N PHE A 38 11.55 10.07 12.72
CA PHE A 38 12.56 9.11 12.31
C PHE A 38 12.19 8.61 10.91
N LEU A 39 12.82 9.20 9.91
CA LEU A 39 12.50 9.00 8.49
C LEU A 39 13.55 8.11 7.84
N GLY A 40 13.12 7.24 6.92
CA GLY A 40 14.01 6.36 6.17
C GLY A 40 14.66 5.28 7.04
N VAL A 41 13.93 4.71 8.00
CA VAL A 41 14.43 3.61 8.83
C VAL A 41 14.24 2.28 8.10
N PRO A 42 15.29 1.51 7.79
CA PRO A 42 15.15 0.23 7.10
C PRO A 42 14.46 -0.79 8.00
N PHE A 43 13.50 -1.55 7.46
CA PHE A 43 12.82 -2.63 8.20
C PHE A 43 13.16 -4.04 7.67
N ALA A 44 13.77 -4.13 6.49
CA ALA A 44 14.21 -5.38 5.88
C ALA A 44 15.49 -5.18 5.06
N GLN A 45 16.14 -6.27 4.68
CA GLN A 45 17.27 -6.24 3.75
C GLN A 45 16.82 -5.73 2.37
N PRO A 46 17.65 -4.96 1.64
CA PRO A 46 17.31 -4.47 0.31
C PRO A 46 16.96 -5.64 -0.64
N PRO A 47 15.83 -5.59 -1.39
CA PRO A 47 15.37 -6.67 -2.26
C PRO A 47 16.13 -6.68 -3.61
N ILE A 48 17.45 -6.73 -3.55
CA ILE A 48 18.37 -6.68 -4.70
C ILE A 48 19.17 -7.97 -4.84
N GLY A 49 19.72 -8.19 -6.04
CA GLY A 49 20.45 -9.42 -6.36
C GLY A 49 19.58 -10.66 -6.16
N GLU A 50 20.07 -11.61 -5.37
CA GLU A 50 19.36 -12.85 -5.03
C GLU A 50 18.06 -12.63 -4.23
N LEU A 51 17.90 -11.47 -3.58
CA LEU A 51 16.68 -11.12 -2.84
C LEU A 51 15.59 -10.51 -3.73
N ARG A 52 15.88 -10.27 -5.02
CA ARG A 52 14.84 -9.87 -5.98
C ARG A 52 13.86 -11.03 -6.17
N PHE A 53 12.55 -10.75 -6.16
CA PHE A 53 11.50 -11.78 -6.25
C PHE A 53 11.59 -12.83 -5.15
N ALA A 54 11.97 -12.43 -3.94
CA ALA A 54 12.04 -13.29 -2.77
C ALA A 54 11.34 -12.62 -1.59
N ASN A 55 10.88 -13.43 -0.64
CA ASN A 55 10.31 -12.92 0.60
C ASN A 55 11.33 -12.02 1.33
N PRO A 56 10.88 -10.88 1.90
CA PRO A 56 11.76 -9.96 2.60
C PRO A 56 12.49 -10.68 3.74
N ARG A 57 13.76 -10.32 3.94
CA ARG A 57 14.59 -10.89 5.01
C ARG A 57 14.82 -9.86 6.10
N PRO A 58 14.77 -10.25 7.39
CA PRO A 58 15.13 -9.36 8.49
C PRO A 58 16.54 -8.80 8.31
N LEU A 59 16.78 -7.59 8.81
CA LEU A 59 18.13 -7.01 8.84
C LEU A 59 19.11 -7.95 9.54
N ASN A 60 20.22 -8.27 8.86
CA ASN A 60 21.24 -9.21 9.33
C ASN A 60 22.51 -8.50 9.84
N THR A 61 22.51 -7.18 9.87
CA THR A 61 23.64 -6.38 10.35
C THR A 61 23.19 -5.50 11.51
N SER A 62 24.09 -5.35 12.48
CA SER A 62 24.01 -4.30 13.49
C SER A 62 25.13 -3.30 13.25
N PHE A 63 24.98 -2.10 13.77
CA PHE A 63 25.97 -1.04 13.60
C PHE A 63 26.28 -0.33 14.91
N ASP A 64 27.55 0.01 15.07
CA ASP A 64 28.02 0.80 16.19
C ASP A 64 27.71 2.29 15.97
N GLY A 65 27.47 3.00 17.08
CA GLY A 65 27.14 4.42 17.05
C GLY A 65 25.70 4.71 16.63
N ALA A 66 25.49 5.88 16.04
CA ALA A 66 24.16 6.36 15.67
C ALA A 66 24.07 6.68 14.18
N ARG A 67 22.99 6.23 13.53
CA ARG A 67 22.68 6.53 12.13
C ARG A 67 21.63 7.62 12.03
N GLU A 68 21.78 8.50 11.06
CA GLU A 68 20.78 9.53 10.77
C GLU A 68 19.50 8.90 10.20
N ALA A 69 18.35 9.34 10.70
CA ALA A 69 17.01 9.04 10.23
C ALA A 69 16.23 10.37 10.09
N THR A 70 16.85 11.33 9.42
CA THR A 70 16.39 12.73 9.34
C THR A 70 15.75 13.10 8.00
N SER A 71 15.80 12.18 7.02
CA SER A 71 15.24 12.37 5.69
C SER A 71 14.52 11.10 5.22
N TYR A 72 13.50 11.28 4.40
CA TYR A 72 12.84 10.18 3.71
C TYR A 72 13.82 9.36 2.84
N SER A 73 13.57 8.06 2.74
CA SER A 73 14.26 7.18 1.78
C SER A 73 13.59 7.21 0.41
N SER A 74 14.18 6.52 -0.56
CA SER A 74 13.59 6.34 -1.89
C SER A 74 12.35 5.45 -1.85
N GLU A 75 11.42 5.73 -2.77
CA GLU A 75 10.27 4.86 -3.07
C GLU A 75 10.70 3.58 -3.75
N CYS A 76 9.83 2.57 -3.67
CA CYS A 76 9.96 1.42 -4.54
C CYS A 76 9.67 1.83 -5.98
N VAL A 77 10.31 1.15 -6.92
CA VAL A 77 10.04 1.35 -8.36
C VAL A 77 8.61 0.89 -8.64
N GLY A 78 7.83 1.75 -9.27
CA GLY A 78 6.44 1.53 -9.68
C GLY A 78 6.15 2.23 -11.01
N TYR A 79 4.86 2.35 -11.36
CA TYR A 79 4.47 2.61 -12.76
C TYR A 79 3.32 3.60 -12.96
N GLY A 80 3.02 4.47 -12.00
CA GLY A 80 2.02 5.52 -12.17
C GLY A 80 2.52 6.93 -11.83
N SER A 81 1.56 7.85 -11.67
CA SER A 81 1.84 9.28 -11.46
C SER A 81 2.30 9.63 -10.06
N ASP A 82 2.02 8.78 -9.06
CA ASP A 82 2.30 9.09 -7.66
C ASP A 82 3.80 9.09 -7.36
N GLN A 83 4.58 8.48 -8.26
CA GLN A 83 6.05 8.48 -8.19
C GLN A 83 6.69 9.76 -8.75
N TRP A 84 5.93 10.62 -9.42
CA TRP A 84 6.49 11.77 -10.12
C TRP A 84 7.03 12.80 -9.14
N GLY A 85 8.34 13.05 -9.23
CA GLY A 85 9.04 13.99 -8.35
C GLY A 85 9.68 13.35 -7.13
N TYR A 86 9.49 12.04 -6.93
CA TYR A 86 10.16 11.28 -5.88
C TYR A 86 11.40 10.53 -6.40
N SER A 87 12.33 10.25 -5.49
CA SER A 87 13.46 9.36 -5.79
C SER A 87 12.99 7.92 -5.69
N VAL A 88 13.16 7.14 -6.76
CA VAL A 88 12.84 5.70 -6.78
C VAL A 88 14.12 4.86 -6.71
N SER A 89 14.04 3.70 -6.06
CA SER A 89 15.14 2.76 -5.90
C SER A 89 14.63 1.33 -5.72
N LYS A 90 15.45 0.33 -6.04
CA LYS A 90 15.20 -1.06 -5.63
C LYS A 90 15.51 -1.29 -4.14
N ASP A 91 16.36 -0.46 -3.57
CA ASP A 91 16.57 -0.42 -2.12
C ASP A 91 15.53 0.56 -1.54
N CYS A 92 14.35 0.02 -1.21
CA CYS A 92 13.18 0.82 -0.85
C CYS A 92 12.40 0.32 0.38
N LEU A 93 12.88 -0.72 1.09
CA LEU A 93 12.18 -1.29 2.26
C LEU A 93 12.45 -0.47 3.53
N TYR A 94 11.90 0.73 3.56
CA TYR A 94 12.03 1.72 4.63
C TYR A 94 10.66 2.11 5.19
N LEU A 95 10.64 2.47 6.47
CA LEU A 95 9.49 3.03 7.16
C LEU A 95 9.82 4.39 7.77
N ASN A 96 8.77 5.13 8.09
CA ASN A 96 8.86 6.43 8.75
C ASN A 96 8.08 6.36 10.07
N VAL A 97 8.66 6.92 11.14
CA VAL A 97 8.01 7.01 12.45
C VAL A 97 7.87 8.47 12.83
N VAL A 98 6.64 8.88 13.10
CA VAL A 98 6.31 10.20 13.64
C VAL A 98 5.65 10.00 15.00
N ARG A 99 6.15 10.70 16.02
CA ARG A 99 5.62 10.59 17.39
C ARG A 99 5.66 11.96 18.09
N PRO A 100 4.84 12.20 19.12
CA PRO A 100 4.92 13.45 19.88
C PRO A 100 6.15 13.44 20.80
N ALA A 101 6.88 14.56 20.87
CA ALA A 101 8.21 14.60 21.51
C ALA A 101 8.18 14.51 23.04
N LYS A 102 7.11 15.03 23.66
CA LYS A 102 6.99 15.16 25.12
C LYS A 102 6.57 13.89 25.85
N TYR A 103 6.28 12.81 25.13
CA TYR A 103 5.69 11.62 25.71
C TYR A 103 6.67 10.47 25.79
N THR A 104 6.72 9.82 26.95
CA THR A 104 7.67 8.72 27.25
C THR A 104 6.99 7.44 27.75
N SER A 105 5.67 7.44 27.91
CA SER A 105 4.88 6.28 28.34
C SER A 105 4.24 5.58 27.13
N ASP A 106 4.11 4.26 27.19
CA ASP A 106 3.52 3.44 26.13
C ASP A 106 2.10 3.91 25.75
N GLY A 107 1.85 4.12 24.46
CA GLY A 107 0.58 4.60 23.89
C GLY A 107 0.23 3.86 22.59
N ASP A 108 -0.91 4.13 21.97
CA ASP A 108 -1.32 3.39 20.76
C ASP A 108 -0.28 3.54 19.62
N ALA A 109 -0.19 2.54 18.74
CA ALA A 109 0.60 2.56 17.51
C ALA A 109 -0.33 2.37 16.32
N LEU A 110 -0.16 3.20 15.28
CA LEU A 110 -1.04 3.19 14.10
C LEU A 110 -0.21 3.10 12.81
N PRO A 111 0.39 1.93 12.49
CA PRO A 111 1.02 1.72 11.20
C PRO A 111 0.01 1.92 10.06
N ARG A 112 0.39 2.74 9.07
CA ARG A 112 -0.41 3.02 7.88
C ARG A 112 0.23 2.39 6.65
N THR A 113 -0.57 1.70 5.85
CA THR A 113 -0.22 1.21 4.52
C THR A 113 -0.84 2.12 3.46
N GLN A 114 -0.01 2.54 2.50
CA GLN A 114 -0.36 3.39 1.36
C GLN A 114 -1.28 2.65 0.35
N GLY A 115 -2.09 3.40 -0.43
CA GLY A 115 -3.21 2.90 -1.23
C GLY A 115 -3.09 3.01 -2.74
N ASP A 116 -1.91 2.86 -3.34
CA ASP A 116 -1.72 3.25 -4.75
C ASP A 116 -1.72 2.05 -5.72
N GLY A 117 -2.82 1.30 -5.70
CA GLY A 117 -3.15 0.30 -6.73
C GLY A 117 -2.25 -0.95 -6.82
N PHE A 118 -1.33 -1.15 -5.87
CA PHE A 118 -0.27 -2.19 -5.86
C PHE A 118 0.83 -2.02 -6.92
N PHE A 119 0.75 -1.03 -7.80
CA PHE A 119 1.74 -0.80 -8.87
C PHE A 119 2.54 0.49 -8.69
N GLU A 120 2.20 1.33 -7.70
CA GLU A 120 2.93 2.55 -7.39
C GLU A 120 2.85 2.90 -5.90
N GLY A 121 3.29 4.11 -5.55
CA GLY A 121 3.23 4.63 -4.19
C GLY A 121 4.45 4.37 -3.34
N GLY A 122 4.57 5.17 -2.28
CA GLY A 122 5.65 5.00 -1.32
C GLY A 122 5.48 5.80 -0.04
N ALA A 123 6.23 5.38 0.98
CA ALA A 123 6.25 6.06 2.27
C ALA A 123 6.78 7.52 2.28
N PRO A 124 7.56 8.03 1.30
CA PRO A 124 8.01 9.42 1.31
C PRO A 124 6.99 10.38 0.66
N ASP A 125 5.86 9.88 0.18
CA ASP A 125 4.82 10.72 -0.40
C ASP A 125 4.31 11.77 0.60
N LEU A 126 4.54 13.03 0.25
CA LEU A 126 4.21 14.21 1.04
C LEU A 126 2.71 14.42 1.21
N CYS A 127 1.87 13.81 0.37
CA CYS A 127 0.42 13.80 0.55
C CYS A 127 0.02 13.13 1.88
N TYR A 128 0.84 12.23 2.41
CA TYR A 128 0.56 11.43 3.61
C TYR A 128 1.37 11.87 4.83
N ASN A 129 1.41 13.18 5.08
CA ASN A 129 2.08 13.72 6.26
C ASN A 129 1.33 13.35 7.57
N LEU A 130 1.93 12.45 8.35
CA LEU A 130 1.37 11.94 9.61
C LEU A 130 1.30 12.98 10.74
N SER A 131 1.91 14.17 10.58
CA SER A 131 2.03 15.16 11.67
C SER A 131 0.66 15.61 12.19
N PHE A 132 -0.31 15.84 11.29
CA PHE A 132 -1.65 16.26 11.68
C PHE A 132 -2.39 15.17 12.46
N MET A 133 -2.25 13.91 12.04
CA MET A 133 -2.83 12.79 12.77
C MET A 133 -2.22 12.66 14.16
N VAL A 134 -0.89 12.73 14.28
CA VAL A 134 -0.20 12.69 15.58
C VAL A 134 -0.64 13.84 16.49
N GLN A 135 -0.82 15.03 15.93
CA GLN A 135 -1.35 16.18 16.65
C GLN A 135 -2.78 15.93 17.15
N ASN A 136 -3.69 15.43 16.30
CA ASN A 136 -5.06 15.10 16.72
C ASN A 136 -5.08 14.04 17.82
N GLY A 137 -4.20 13.04 17.78
CA GLY A 137 -4.05 12.06 18.85
C GLY A 137 -3.67 12.72 20.18
N VAL A 138 -2.72 13.65 20.18
CA VAL A 138 -2.34 14.44 21.36
C VAL A 138 -3.53 15.28 21.87
N GLU A 139 -4.21 16.01 20.98
CA GLU A 139 -5.34 16.88 21.34
C GLU A 139 -6.54 16.09 21.89
N ALA A 140 -6.76 14.87 21.40
CA ALA A 140 -7.77 13.94 21.89
C ALA A 140 -7.37 13.22 23.20
N GLY A 141 -6.17 13.48 23.75
CA GLY A 141 -5.65 12.81 24.95
C GLY A 141 -5.25 11.35 24.73
N LYS A 142 -5.04 10.94 23.47
CA LYS A 142 -4.62 9.60 23.03
C LYS A 142 -3.39 9.69 22.10
N PRO A 143 -2.23 10.11 22.63
CA PRO A 143 -1.01 10.26 21.83
C PRO A 143 -0.52 8.92 21.27
N PHE A 144 -0.06 8.90 20.02
CA PHE A 144 0.58 7.74 19.40
C PHE A 144 2.05 7.67 19.80
N ILE A 145 2.40 6.75 20.71
CA ILE A 145 3.74 6.69 21.33
C ILE A 145 4.43 5.34 21.06
N GLY A 146 3.69 4.31 20.65
CA GLY A 146 4.27 3.06 20.17
C GLY A 146 4.32 1.91 21.19
N ASP A 147 3.17 1.43 21.67
CA ASP A 147 3.03 0.20 22.45
C ASP A 147 2.85 -0.99 21.49
N PRO A 148 3.75 -2.00 21.50
CA PRO A 148 3.65 -3.15 20.59
C PRO A 148 2.41 -4.01 20.85
N THR A 149 1.73 -3.87 21.99
CA THR A 149 0.47 -4.57 22.30
C THR A 149 -0.77 -3.78 21.88
N LYS A 150 -0.61 -2.54 21.44
CA LYS A 150 -1.70 -1.63 21.03
C LYS A 150 -1.53 -1.13 19.60
N ILE A 151 -1.22 -2.06 18.71
CA ILE A 151 -1.13 -1.81 17.28
C ILE A 151 -2.53 -1.88 16.66
N THR A 152 -2.95 -0.82 15.99
CA THR A 152 -4.08 -0.83 15.04
C THR A 152 -3.49 -0.69 13.65
N ILE A 153 -3.76 -1.62 12.73
CA ILE A 153 -3.32 -1.47 11.34
C ILE A 153 -4.33 -0.63 10.56
N TRP A 154 -3.85 0.23 9.68
CA TRP A 154 -4.69 1.10 8.86
C TRP A 154 -4.20 1.12 7.42
N GLY A 155 -5.12 1.08 6.46
CA GLY A 155 -4.80 1.36 5.07
C GLY A 155 -5.99 1.94 4.33
N GLU A 156 -5.68 2.59 3.22
CA GLU A 156 -6.63 3.17 2.27
C GLU A 156 -6.45 2.47 0.91
N SER A 157 -7.52 2.28 0.13
CA SER A 157 -7.49 1.65 -1.20
C SER A 157 -6.72 0.31 -1.21
N ALA A 158 -5.62 0.17 -1.95
CA ALA A 158 -4.76 -1.01 -1.94
C ALA A 158 -4.16 -1.34 -0.56
N GLY A 159 -3.95 -0.31 0.26
CA GLY A 159 -3.60 -0.45 1.68
C GLY A 159 -4.76 -1.01 2.51
N ALA A 160 -6.01 -0.62 2.23
CA ALA A 160 -7.18 -1.18 2.90
C ALA A 160 -7.41 -2.65 2.52
N MET A 161 -7.22 -2.97 1.23
CA MET A 161 -7.16 -4.36 0.74
C MET A 161 -6.03 -5.14 1.45
N SER A 162 -4.87 -4.52 1.67
CA SER A 162 -3.75 -5.11 2.42
C SER A 162 -4.08 -5.37 3.88
N VAL A 163 -4.77 -4.46 4.55
CA VAL A 163 -5.33 -4.70 5.89
C VAL A 163 -6.31 -5.88 5.86
N GLY A 164 -7.14 -5.96 4.82
CA GLY A 164 -8.03 -7.08 4.56
C GLY A 164 -7.29 -8.42 4.44
N TYR A 165 -6.18 -8.47 3.70
CA TYR A 165 -5.30 -9.64 3.61
C TYR A 165 -4.68 -10.00 4.96
N HIS A 166 -4.23 -9.02 5.74
CA HIS A 166 -3.68 -9.27 7.08
C HIS A 166 -4.70 -9.84 8.06
N LEU A 167 -5.99 -9.49 7.93
CA LEU A 167 -7.06 -10.05 8.76
C LEU A 167 -7.28 -11.54 8.49
N VAL A 168 -7.20 -11.98 7.23
CA VAL A 168 -7.46 -13.37 6.83
C VAL A 168 -6.19 -14.23 6.67
N ALA A 169 -5.02 -13.61 6.83
CA ALA A 169 -3.72 -14.21 6.61
C ALA A 169 -3.58 -15.58 7.29
N TYR A 170 -3.08 -16.57 6.55
CA TYR A 170 -2.87 -17.94 7.05
C TYR A 170 -4.14 -18.56 7.66
N ASN A 171 -5.29 -18.40 6.99
CA ASN A 171 -6.61 -18.82 7.49
C ASN A 171 -6.94 -18.22 8.86
N GLY A 172 -6.72 -16.90 9.01
CA GLY A 172 -7.04 -16.16 10.23
C GLY A 172 -6.12 -16.44 11.42
N ARG A 173 -4.88 -16.90 11.17
CA ARG A 173 -3.91 -17.15 12.25
C ARG A 173 -3.65 -15.86 13.03
N ASN A 174 -3.97 -15.88 14.33
CA ASN A 174 -3.84 -14.71 15.19
C ASN A 174 -2.56 -14.75 16.04
N ASP A 175 -1.48 -14.23 15.47
CA ASP A 175 -0.17 -14.08 16.12
C ASP A 175 -0.10 -12.86 17.07
N LYS A 176 -1.24 -12.18 17.31
CA LYS A 176 -1.37 -10.98 18.16
C LYS A 176 -0.51 -9.78 17.70
N LEU A 177 -0.30 -9.66 16.39
CA LEU A 177 0.47 -8.57 15.76
C LEU A 177 -0.27 -7.23 15.77
N PHE A 178 -1.60 -7.26 15.81
CA PHE A 178 -2.46 -6.09 15.89
C PHE A 178 -3.71 -6.41 16.72
N ARG A 179 -4.33 -5.38 17.26
CA ARG A 179 -5.54 -5.46 18.10
C ARG A 179 -6.74 -4.71 17.52
N GLY A 180 -6.58 -4.12 16.35
CA GLY A 180 -7.62 -3.38 15.64
C GLY A 180 -7.22 -3.17 14.18
N ALA A 181 -8.22 -2.90 13.33
CA ALA A 181 -8.00 -2.64 11.91
C ALA A 181 -8.89 -1.48 11.43
N ILE A 182 -8.34 -0.66 10.53
CA ILE A 182 -9.06 0.42 9.83
C ILE A 182 -8.85 0.20 8.33
N MET A 183 -9.96 0.10 7.60
CA MET A 183 -9.98 -0.09 6.16
C MET A 183 -10.78 1.05 5.53
N GLU A 184 -10.13 1.87 4.72
CA GLU A 184 -10.75 2.99 4.00
C GLU A 184 -10.77 2.66 2.50
N SER A 185 -11.96 2.52 1.91
CA SER A 185 -12.13 2.32 0.47
C SER A 185 -11.50 1.02 -0.06
N GLY A 186 -11.70 -0.06 0.67
CA GLY A 186 -11.28 -1.42 0.34
C GLY A 186 -11.45 -2.30 1.57
N ASN A 187 -11.49 -3.63 1.42
CA ASN A 187 -11.59 -4.54 2.57
C ASN A 187 -11.17 -5.98 2.16
N SER A 188 -11.41 -6.95 3.04
CA SER A 188 -11.14 -8.37 2.77
C SER A 188 -11.97 -8.93 1.61
N VAL A 189 -13.12 -8.36 1.27
CA VAL A 189 -13.86 -8.68 0.04
C VAL A 189 -13.37 -7.73 -1.05
N GLN A 190 -12.30 -8.14 -1.73
CA GLN A 190 -11.65 -7.40 -2.81
C GLN A 190 -12.68 -6.99 -3.89
N PHE A 191 -12.58 -5.77 -4.42
CA PHE A 191 -13.45 -5.29 -5.50
C PHE A 191 -13.01 -5.77 -6.89
N ILE A 192 -11.77 -6.27 -7.00
CA ILE A 192 -11.24 -6.95 -8.18
C ILE A 192 -11.33 -8.46 -8.02
N SER A 193 -11.22 -9.18 -9.14
CA SER A 193 -11.11 -10.63 -9.12
C SER A 193 -9.81 -11.07 -8.47
N LEU A 194 -9.91 -12.07 -7.60
CA LEU A 194 -8.73 -12.71 -7.02
C LEU A 194 -8.45 -14.02 -7.76
N TYR A 195 -7.27 -14.12 -8.34
CA TYR A 195 -6.85 -15.26 -9.14
C TYR A 195 -5.74 -16.05 -8.44
N THR A 196 -5.51 -17.27 -8.89
CA THR A 196 -4.28 -18.03 -8.60
C THR A 196 -3.15 -17.57 -9.53
N ALA A 197 -1.91 -17.94 -9.19
CA ALA A 197 -0.73 -17.47 -9.92
C ALA A 197 -0.72 -17.82 -11.43
N ASP A 198 -1.35 -18.92 -11.83
CA ASP A 198 -1.47 -19.38 -13.21
C ASP A 198 -2.23 -18.40 -14.13
N HIS A 199 -3.09 -17.55 -13.57
CA HIS A 199 -3.72 -16.48 -14.34
C HIS A 199 -2.70 -15.51 -14.95
N PHE A 200 -1.57 -15.31 -14.27
CA PHE A 200 -0.51 -14.40 -14.68
C PHE A 200 0.59 -15.10 -15.50
N ASP A 201 0.42 -16.37 -15.88
CA ASP A 201 1.44 -17.14 -16.62
C ASP A 201 1.78 -16.48 -17.96
N ASP A 202 0.79 -15.97 -18.70
CA ASP A 202 1.02 -15.30 -19.98
C ASP A 202 1.79 -13.97 -19.80
N GLN A 203 1.48 -13.20 -18.75
CA GLN A 203 2.20 -11.96 -18.41
C GLN A 203 3.63 -12.27 -17.95
N TYR A 204 3.81 -13.30 -17.14
CA TYR A 204 5.13 -13.77 -16.70
C TYR A 204 5.96 -14.25 -17.90
N GLN A 205 5.35 -15.02 -18.82
CA GLN A 205 6.03 -15.50 -20.01
C GLN A 205 6.42 -14.34 -20.95
N ALA A 206 5.54 -13.35 -21.14
CA ALA A 206 5.86 -12.15 -21.92
C ALA A 206 7.04 -11.37 -21.32
N LEU A 207 7.13 -11.28 -19.98
CA LEU A 207 8.28 -10.70 -19.29
C LEU A 207 9.56 -11.48 -19.57
N VAL A 208 9.52 -12.81 -19.46
CA VAL A 208 10.66 -13.72 -19.69
C VAL A 208 11.13 -13.66 -21.15
N ASP A 209 10.19 -13.62 -22.10
CA ASP A 209 10.45 -13.50 -23.54
C ASP A 209 11.19 -12.18 -23.85
N ASN A 210 10.71 -11.06 -23.30
CA ASN A 210 11.28 -9.73 -23.55
C ASN A 210 12.73 -9.55 -23.10
N VAL A 211 13.19 -10.38 -22.17
CA VAL A 211 14.56 -10.32 -21.62
C VAL A 211 15.41 -11.53 -22.02
N ASN A 212 14.90 -12.38 -22.92
CA ASN A 212 15.56 -13.58 -23.43
C ASN A 212 15.97 -14.59 -22.34
N CYS A 213 15.19 -14.70 -21.26
CA CYS A 213 15.43 -15.71 -20.21
C CYS A 213 14.76 -17.07 -20.51
N THR A 214 14.13 -17.24 -21.68
CA THR A 214 13.31 -18.41 -22.04
C THR A 214 14.08 -19.73 -22.16
N ALA A 215 15.34 -19.66 -22.57
CA ALA A 215 16.18 -20.84 -22.77
C ALA A 215 16.93 -21.29 -21.50
N GLU A 216 16.81 -20.53 -20.42
CA GLU A 216 17.53 -20.80 -19.17
C GLU A 216 16.83 -21.90 -18.36
N LEU A 217 17.61 -22.81 -17.79
CA LEU A 217 17.08 -23.82 -16.85
C LEU A 217 16.59 -23.18 -15.56
N ASP A 218 17.25 -22.09 -15.12
CA ASP A 218 16.86 -21.27 -13.98
C ASP A 218 16.40 -19.90 -14.48
N VAL A 219 15.15 -19.85 -14.96
CA VAL A 219 14.52 -18.63 -15.47
C VAL A 219 14.50 -17.54 -14.39
N LEU A 220 14.21 -17.89 -13.14
CA LEU A 220 14.16 -16.93 -12.04
C LEU A 220 15.56 -16.38 -11.70
N GLY A 221 16.58 -17.24 -11.69
CA GLY A 221 17.98 -16.82 -11.58
C GLY A 221 18.40 -15.89 -12.71
N CYS A 222 17.99 -16.17 -13.94
CA CYS A 222 18.19 -15.27 -15.08
C CYS A 222 17.58 -13.90 -14.81
N LEU A 223 16.29 -13.84 -14.45
CA LEU A 223 15.59 -12.58 -14.13
C LEU A 223 16.26 -11.79 -12.98
N ARG A 224 16.79 -12.47 -11.96
CA ARG A 224 17.53 -11.84 -10.85
C ARG A 224 18.86 -11.24 -11.30
N SER A 225 19.55 -11.91 -12.21
CA SER A 225 20.86 -11.49 -12.74
C SER A 225 20.80 -10.26 -13.65
N LEU A 226 19.63 -9.98 -14.25
CA LEU A 226 19.46 -8.89 -15.18
C LEU A 226 19.80 -7.53 -14.54
N PRO A 227 20.47 -6.63 -15.31
CA PRO A 227 20.56 -5.22 -14.96
C PRO A 227 19.16 -4.65 -14.69
N PHE A 228 19.09 -3.73 -13.72
CA PHE A 228 17.80 -3.16 -13.32
C PHE A 228 17.08 -2.49 -14.49
N GLU A 229 17.75 -1.64 -15.25
CA GLU A 229 17.15 -0.92 -16.37
C GLU A 229 16.55 -1.87 -17.42
N THR A 230 17.23 -2.99 -17.68
CA THR A 230 16.74 -4.02 -18.62
C THR A 230 15.46 -4.67 -18.13
N LEU A 231 15.43 -5.10 -16.86
CA LEU A 231 14.25 -5.71 -16.27
C LEU A 231 13.11 -4.70 -16.15
N ASN A 232 13.38 -3.50 -15.67
CA ASN A 232 12.39 -2.46 -15.46
C ASN A 232 11.73 -2.05 -16.78
N ALA A 233 12.50 -1.91 -17.85
CA ALA A 233 11.97 -1.64 -19.18
C ALA A 233 11.03 -2.76 -19.65
N ALA A 234 11.40 -4.03 -19.41
CA ALA A 234 10.57 -5.17 -19.80
C ALA A 234 9.27 -5.28 -18.99
N VAL A 235 9.31 -5.01 -17.68
CA VAL A 235 8.09 -4.94 -16.84
C VAL A 235 7.18 -3.82 -17.34
N ASN A 236 7.73 -2.62 -17.59
CA ASN A 236 6.96 -1.47 -18.08
C ASN A 236 6.22 -1.77 -19.41
N THR A 237 6.80 -2.61 -20.28
CA THR A 237 6.17 -2.99 -21.56
C THR A 237 5.24 -4.20 -21.48
N THR A 238 5.15 -4.89 -20.34
CA THR A 238 4.36 -6.13 -20.15
C THR A 238 3.19 -5.94 -19.19
N ASN A 239 2.51 -4.79 -19.30
CA ASN A 239 1.35 -4.43 -18.48
C ASN A 239 1.69 -4.32 -16.97
N ALA A 240 2.61 -3.42 -16.65
CA ALA A 240 3.13 -3.24 -15.29
C ALA A 240 2.08 -2.87 -14.22
N THR A 241 0.93 -2.32 -14.64
CA THR A 241 -0.19 -1.97 -13.76
C THR A 241 -1.15 -3.14 -13.50
N ALA A 242 -0.87 -4.31 -14.08
CA ALA A 242 -1.70 -5.50 -13.98
C ALA A 242 -1.04 -6.62 -13.17
N TRP A 243 -0.22 -6.28 -12.17
CA TRP A 243 0.30 -7.22 -11.18
C TRP A 243 -0.47 -7.05 -9.87
N PHE A 244 -1.20 -8.08 -9.48
CA PHE A 244 -2.07 -8.05 -8.29
C PHE A 244 -1.78 -9.21 -7.34
N PRO A 245 -2.19 -9.10 -6.06
CA PRO A 245 -2.15 -10.22 -5.13
C PRO A 245 -2.90 -11.45 -5.67
N VAL A 246 -2.41 -12.64 -5.35
CA VAL A 246 -2.96 -13.93 -5.82
C VAL A 246 -3.28 -14.84 -4.65
N ILE A 247 -4.18 -15.80 -4.87
CA ILE A 247 -4.36 -16.95 -3.99
C ILE A 247 -3.10 -17.81 -4.10
N ASP A 248 -2.28 -17.79 -3.05
CA ASP A 248 -1.02 -18.53 -2.97
C ASP A 248 -1.14 -19.84 -2.15
N GLY A 249 -2.28 -20.04 -1.49
CA GLY A 249 -2.53 -21.21 -0.64
C GLY A 249 -1.83 -21.16 0.73
N ASP A 250 -1.20 -20.03 1.08
CA ASP A 250 -0.50 -19.81 2.35
C ASP A 250 -0.93 -18.49 3.00
N LEU A 251 -0.35 -17.35 2.58
CA LEU A 251 -0.73 -16.05 3.12
C LEU A 251 -2.16 -15.70 2.71
N ILE A 252 -2.47 -15.84 1.43
CA ILE A 252 -3.82 -15.74 0.86
C ILE A 252 -4.25 -17.16 0.51
N ALA A 253 -4.80 -17.84 1.52
CA ALA A 253 -5.05 -19.27 1.46
C ALA A 253 -6.16 -19.67 0.47
N GLU A 254 -7.21 -18.85 0.34
CA GLU A 254 -8.32 -19.08 -0.58
C GLU A 254 -9.11 -17.78 -0.84
N TYR A 255 -10.28 -17.89 -1.47
CA TYR A 255 -11.20 -16.75 -1.61
C TYR A 255 -11.58 -16.18 -0.25
N LEU A 256 -11.29 -14.89 -0.06
CA LEU A 256 -11.46 -14.23 1.23
C LEU A 256 -12.92 -14.20 1.68
N SER A 257 -13.88 -14.15 0.76
CA SER A 257 -15.31 -14.25 1.07
C SER A 257 -15.67 -15.57 1.76
N ASN A 258 -15.02 -16.68 1.38
CA ASN A 258 -15.19 -17.96 2.07
C ASN A 258 -14.60 -17.92 3.48
N GLN A 259 -13.38 -17.37 3.63
CA GLN A 259 -12.71 -17.27 4.93
C GLN A 259 -13.52 -16.41 5.90
N LEU A 260 -14.04 -15.27 5.44
CA LEU A 260 -14.93 -14.42 6.23
C LEU A 260 -16.21 -15.16 6.64
N ASN A 261 -16.83 -15.89 5.71
CA ASN A 261 -18.04 -16.65 5.99
C ASN A 261 -17.78 -17.82 6.97
N ALA A 262 -16.60 -18.43 6.92
CA ALA A 262 -16.17 -19.47 7.85
C ALA A 262 -15.78 -18.92 9.24
N GLY A 263 -15.50 -17.63 9.34
CA GLY A 263 -14.97 -17.00 10.56
C GLY A 263 -13.45 -17.12 10.70
N ASP A 264 -12.76 -17.49 9.61
CA ASP A 264 -11.31 -17.72 9.53
C ASP A 264 -10.56 -16.41 9.31
N TYR A 265 -10.70 -15.50 10.26
CA TYR A 265 -10.01 -14.21 10.29
C TYR A 265 -9.67 -13.80 11.72
N VAL A 266 -8.78 -12.83 11.86
CA VAL A 266 -8.38 -12.27 13.14
C VAL A 266 -9.52 -11.42 13.71
N HIS A 267 -10.18 -11.94 14.75
CA HIS A 267 -11.29 -11.27 15.45
C HIS A 267 -10.81 -10.09 16.30
N VAL A 268 -10.79 -8.89 15.73
CA VAL A 268 -10.47 -7.61 16.38
C VAL A 268 -11.54 -6.55 16.05
N PRO A 269 -11.65 -5.45 16.80
CA PRO A 269 -12.44 -4.30 16.38
C PRO A 269 -11.99 -3.77 15.01
N ILE A 270 -12.96 -3.54 14.12
CA ILE A 270 -12.75 -3.09 12.74
C ILE A 270 -13.53 -1.78 12.53
N ILE A 271 -12.88 -0.81 11.90
CA ILE A 271 -13.53 0.32 11.23
C ILE A 271 -13.37 0.06 9.74
N ASP A 272 -14.49 0.02 9.01
CA ASP A 272 -14.53 -0.20 7.57
C ASP A 272 -15.47 0.84 6.96
N GLY A 273 -15.06 1.48 5.87
CA GLY A 273 -15.82 2.53 5.22
C GLY A 273 -15.36 2.77 3.78
N CYS A 274 -16.19 3.47 3.02
CA CYS A 274 -15.94 3.87 1.65
C CYS A 274 -16.47 5.28 1.39
N THR A 275 -16.04 5.88 0.29
CA THR A 275 -16.66 7.11 -0.23
C THR A 275 -17.99 6.78 -0.94
N THR A 276 -18.84 7.78 -1.10
CA THR A 276 -20.18 7.60 -1.71
C THR A 276 -20.10 7.05 -3.13
N ASP A 277 -19.13 7.49 -3.92
CA ASP A 277 -19.10 7.30 -5.38
C ASP A 277 -17.74 6.72 -5.88
N GLU A 278 -17.19 5.72 -5.18
CA GLU A 278 -15.89 5.06 -5.49
C GLU A 278 -15.72 4.73 -6.98
N GLY A 279 -16.76 4.12 -7.58
CA GLY A 279 -16.71 3.61 -8.94
C GLY A 279 -16.54 4.68 -10.01
N THR A 280 -16.76 5.96 -9.71
CA THR A 280 -16.69 7.04 -10.70
C THR A 280 -15.29 7.22 -11.29
N ALA A 281 -14.25 6.90 -10.52
CA ALA A 281 -12.85 6.95 -10.98
C ALA A 281 -12.42 5.70 -11.79
N PHE A 282 -13.15 4.59 -11.67
CA PHE A 282 -12.75 3.27 -12.18
C PHE A 282 -13.72 2.66 -13.19
N ALA A 283 -14.90 3.25 -13.37
CA ALA A 283 -15.90 2.79 -14.32
C ALA A 283 -15.35 2.88 -15.76
N PRO A 284 -15.64 1.88 -16.61
CA PRO A 284 -15.20 1.90 -18.00
C PRO A 284 -15.79 3.07 -18.78
N LEU A 285 -14.95 3.81 -19.49
CA LEU A 285 -15.42 4.91 -20.35
C LEU A 285 -16.12 4.39 -21.60
N GLY A 286 -17.14 5.14 -22.05
CA GLY A 286 -17.79 4.90 -23.35
C GLY A 286 -18.99 3.95 -23.31
N ILE A 287 -19.40 3.48 -22.13
CA ILE A 287 -20.63 2.72 -21.93
C ILE A 287 -21.78 3.69 -21.67
N ASN A 288 -22.73 3.78 -22.61
CA ASN A 288 -23.81 4.78 -22.56
C ASN A 288 -25.22 4.16 -22.61
N ILE A 289 -25.33 2.86 -22.86
CA ILE A 289 -26.61 2.13 -22.93
C ILE A 289 -26.46 0.73 -22.32
N THR A 290 -27.57 0.15 -21.87
CA THR A 290 -27.60 -1.18 -21.22
C THR A 290 -26.97 -2.28 -22.08
N ASP A 291 -27.20 -2.30 -23.39
CA ASP A 291 -26.61 -3.31 -24.28
C ASP A 291 -25.06 -3.26 -24.28
N GLN A 292 -24.49 -2.07 -24.15
CA GLN A 292 -23.03 -1.90 -24.05
C GLN A 292 -22.52 -2.38 -22.69
N LEU A 293 -23.27 -2.13 -21.61
CA LEU A 293 -22.95 -2.64 -20.28
C LEU A 293 -22.97 -4.17 -20.24
N LEU A 294 -24.01 -4.79 -20.81
CA LEU A 294 -24.11 -6.25 -20.90
C LEU A 294 -22.95 -6.83 -21.70
N ALA A 295 -22.64 -6.25 -22.86
CA ALA A 295 -21.50 -6.69 -23.67
C ALA A 295 -20.16 -6.55 -22.93
N TYR A 296 -19.98 -5.50 -22.14
CA TYR A 296 -18.78 -5.31 -21.31
C TYR A 296 -18.68 -6.36 -20.19
N LEU A 297 -19.76 -6.57 -19.44
CA LEU A 297 -19.83 -7.55 -18.35
C LEU A 297 -19.61 -8.98 -18.85
N GLU A 298 -20.18 -9.32 -20.01
CA GLU A 298 -20.02 -10.63 -20.64
C GLU A 298 -18.63 -10.82 -21.27
N ALA A 299 -17.94 -9.75 -21.68
CA ALA A 299 -16.57 -9.84 -22.17
C ALA A 299 -15.55 -10.03 -21.03
N GLY A 300 -15.73 -9.30 -19.92
CA GLY A 300 -14.75 -9.21 -18.85
C GLY A 300 -13.55 -8.31 -19.20
N SER A 301 -12.54 -8.30 -18.34
CA SER A 301 -11.27 -7.57 -18.49
C SER A 301 -10.16 -8.27 -17.70
N ASP A 302 -8.94 -7.71 -17.70
CA ASP A 302 -7.85 -8.21 -16.85
C ASP A 302 -8.21 -8.15 -15.34
N LEU A 303 -9.07 -7.21 -14.93
CA LEU A 303 -9.47 -7.02 -13.53
C LEU A 303 -10.79 -7.73 -13.17
N TYR A 304 -11.67 -7.93 -14.15
CA TYR A 304 -13.02 -8.43 -13.94
C TYR A 304 -13.28 -9.69 -14.77
N PRO A 305 -13.92 -10.71 -14.22
CA PRO A 305 -14.08 -11.96 -14.93
C PRO A 305 -15.17 -11.83 -15.99
N THR A 306 -15.10 -12.65 -17.02
CA THR A 306 -16.20 -12.87 -17.97
C THR A 306 -17.43 -13.38 -17.20
N LEU A 307 -18.57 -12.69 -17.33
CA LEU A 307 -19.82 -13.08 -16.66
C LEU A 307 -20.75 -13.86 -17.59
N ALA A 308 -21.48 -14.82 -17.03
CA ALA A 308 -22.56 -15.48 -17.75
C ALA A 308 -23.70 -14.47 -18.04
N PRO A 309 -24.40 -14.57 -19.18
CA PRO A 309 -25.43 -13.59 -19.57
C PRO A 309 -26.50 -13.35 -18.50
N ASN A 310 -26.95 -14.40 -17.82
CA ASN A 310 -27.94 -14.28 -16.75
C ASN A 310 -27.42 -13.53 -15.51
N VAL A 311 -26.10 -13.55 -15.26
CA VAL A 311 -25.49 -12.78 -14.17
C VAL A 311 -25.31 -11.33 -14.59
N ALA A 312 -24.88 -11.07 -15.82
CA ALA A 312 -24.80 -9.73 -16.39
C ALA A 312 -26.18 -9.03 -16.37
N GLU A 313 -27.25 -9.74 -16.75
CA GLU A 313 -28.63 -9.25 -16.65
C GLU A 313 -29.05 -8.95 -15.20
N LEU A 314 -28.66 -9.77 -14.23
CA LEU A 314 -28.94 -9.49 -12.81
C LEU A 314 -28.27 -8.19 -12.35
N ILE A 315 -27.03 -7.94 -12.77
CA ILE A 315 -26.30 -6.70 -12.47
C ILE A 315 -26.99 -5.51 -13.15
N ALA A 316 -27.28 -5.59 -14.45
CA ALA A 316 -27.94 -4.51 -15.18
C ALA A 316 -29.33 -4.15 -14.61
N ASN A 317 -30.06 -5.14 -14.07
CA ASN A 317 -31.33 -4.90 -13.38
C ASN A 317 -31.15 -4.26 -11.99
N ALA A 318 -30.07 -4.57 -11.28
CA ALA A 318 -29.74 -3.98 -9.98
C ALA A 318 -29.24 -2.53 -10.11
N TYR A 319 -28.60 -2.20 -11.24
CA TYR A 319 -28.08 -0.88 -11.58
C TYR A 319 -28.75 -0.35 -12.86
N PRO A 320 -30.04 0.03 -12.79
CA PRO A 320 -30.79 0.46 -13.97
C PRO A 320 -30.28 1.80 -14.51
N ASP A 321 -30.55 2.07 -15.78
CA ASP A 321 -30.31 3.37 -16.42
C ASP A 321 -31.34 4.43 -15.97
N ASP A 322 -31.37 4.70 -14.67
CA ASP A 322 -32.22 5.71 -14.02
C ASP A 322 -31.34 6.73 -13.28
N PRO A 323 -31.23 7.98 -13.75
CA PRO A 323 -30.39 8.98 -13.12
C PRO A 323 -30.83 9.33 -11.69
N PHE A 324 -32.09 9.07 -11.29
CA PHE A 324 -32.51 9.26 -9.89
C PHE A 324 -31.97 8.20 -8.93
N GLN A 325 -31.51 7.07 -9.46
CA GLN A 325 -30.92 5.97 -8.70
C GLN A 325 -29.42 5.81 -8.99
N GLY A 326 -28.91 6.53 -9.99
CA GLY A 326 -27.56 6.41 -10.50
C GLY A 326 -26.50 7.11 -9.66
N ILE A 327 -25.25 6.73 -9.93
CA ILE A 327 -24.04 7.34 -9.40
C ILE A 327 -23.51 8.32 -10.48
N PRO A 328 -22.97 9.50 -10.12
CA PRO A 328 -22.83 10.05 -8.78
C PRO A 328 -24.14 10.52 -8.14
N ALA A 329 -24.32 10.21 -6.85
CA ALA A 329 -25.55 10.46 -6.11
C ALA A 329 -25.93 11.96 -6.04
N ASP A 330 -24.93 12.85 -6.08
CA ASP A 330 -25.10 14.30 -5.90
C ASP A 330 -25.67 15.02 -7.15
N LEU A 331 -25.84 14.32 -8.28
CA LEU A 331 -26.27 14.93 -9.55
C LEU A 331 -27.79 14.97 -9.77
N GLY A 332 -28.56 14.27 -8.92
CA GLY A 332 -30.01 14.12 -9.11
C GLY A 332 -30.34 13.59 -10.50
N CYS A 333 -31.24 14.23 -11.25
CA CYS A 333 -31.64 13.77 -12.58
C CYS A 333 -30.65 14.15 -13.72
N THR A 334 -29.47 14.68 -13.38
CA THR A 334 -28.51 15.15 -14.37
C THR A 334 -27.64 14.00 -14.87
N ARG A 335 -27.67 13.73 -16.17
CA ARG A 335 -26.74 12.78 -16.80
C ARG A 335 -25.40 13.44 -17.03
N LEU A 336 -24.32 12.72 -16.71
CA LEU A 336 -22.97 13.13 -17.05
C LEU A 336 -22.76 13.05 -18.57
N ASN A 337 -21.88 13.90 -19.09
CA ASN A 337 -21.39 13.77 -20.46
C ASN A 337 -20.33 12.65 -20.53
N ASN A 338 -19.76 12.42 -21.72
CA ASN A 338 -18.72 11.40 -21.96
C ASN A 338 -17.41 11.58 -21.14
N SER A 339 -17.35 12.50 -20.17
CA SER A 339 -16.18 12.74 -19.32
C SER A 339 -16.10 11.82 -18.10
N TYR A 340 -17.15 11.04 -17.82
CA TYR A 340 -17.21 10.06 -16.74
C TYR A 340 -17.80 8.76 -17.30
N GLY A 341 -17.31 7.62 -16.80
CA GLY A 341 -17.73 6.28 -17.24
C GLY A 341 -19.16 5.96 -16.84
#